data_AF-A0A317C2C0-F1
#
_entry.id   AF-A0A317C2C0-F1
#
_cell.length_a   1.000
_cell.length_b   1.000
_cell.length_c   1.000
_cell.angle_alpha   90.00
_cell.angle_beta   90.00
_cell.angle_gamma   90.00
#
_symmetry.space_group_name_H-M   'P 1'
#
loop_
_entity.id
_entity.type
_entity.pdbx_description
1 polymer ?
#
loop_
_entity_poly.entity_id
_entity_poly.type
_entity_poly.pdbx_seq_one_letter_code
_entity_poly.pdbx_strand_id
1 'polypeptide(L)'
;MMKTLHTIFFLCLIIPLISIADSHKAIISKASGEVVDNITARGTGGTSPFDGTVDNKSDLDGLVKLAWGDGWLGLHRGHAPIEEVLKAFLGISHEEMHVLMEDHDLNLAKTCEYFGFEPENLIASLTASFVPLVKQGTENGVINADEVETWVEKIQSEFRRRVYWEG
;
A
#
# COMPACT_ATOMS: atom_id res chain seq x y z
N MET A 1 1.52 17.19 -72.89
CA MET A 1 0.90 16.40 -71.80
C MET A 1 1.93 16.19 -70.70
N MET A 2 2.00 17.08 -69.71
CA MET A 2 2.87 16.92 -68.53
C MET A 2 2.02 16.38 -67.38
N LYS A 3 2.39 15.22 -66.86
CA LYS A 3 1.76 14.58 -65.70
C LYS A 3 2.28 15.23 -64.42
N THR A 4 1.39 15.83 -63.64
CA THR A 4 1.66 16.36 -62.31
C THR A 4 1.80 15.20 -61.31
N LEU A 5 3.03 14.98 -60.84
CA LEU A 5 3.34 14.00 -59.80
C LEU A 5 2.96 14.60 -58.44
N HIS A 6 1.95 14.04 -57.79
CA HIS A 6 1.57 14.37 -56.42
C HIS A 6 2.48 13.62 -55.45
N THR A 7 3.42 14.33 -54.84
CA THR A 7 4.21 13.79 -53.72
C THR A 7 3.40 13.94 -52.43
N ILE A 8 2.84 12.82 -51.95
CA ILE A 8 2.24 12.72 -50.62
C ILE A 8 3.40 12.63 -49.61
N PHE A 9 3.60 13.70 -48.85
CA PHE A 9 4.51 13.71 -47.70
C PHE A 9 3.78 13.06 -46.51
N PHE A 10 3.98 11.76 -46.30
CA PHE A 10 3.55 11.08 -45.08
C PHE A 10 4.60 11.38 -43.99
N LEU A 11 4.37 12.45 -43.23
CA LEU A 11 5.17 12.75 -42.04
C LEU A 11 4.72 11.81 -40.92
N CYS A 12 5.31 10.61 -40.86
CA CYS A 12 5.20 9.72 -39.71
C CYS A 12 5.80 10.44 -38.49
N LEU A 13 4.94 10.96 -37.63
CA LEU A 13 5.30 11.39 -36.28
C LEU A 13 5.62 10.13 -35.47
N ILE A 14 6.87 9.66 -35.53
CA ILE A 14 7.38 8.65 -34.62
C ILE A 14 7.62 9.35 -33.29
N ILE A 15 6.60 9.40 -32.44
CA ILE A 15 6.78 9.72 -31.03
C ILE A 15 7.62 8.57 -30.44
N PRO A 16 8.72 8.85 -29.72
CA PRO A 16 9.55 7.79 -29.17
C PRO A 16 8.75 7.04 -28.10
N LEU A 17 8.55 5.74 -28.32
CA LEU A 17 7.92 4.76 -27.42
C LEU A 17 8.78 4.45 -26.17
N ILE A 18 9.61 5.41 -25.71
CA ILE A 18 10.64 5.20 -24.69
C ILE A 18 10.11 5.49 -23.26
N SER A 19 8.91 6.04 -23.08
CA SER A 19 8.60 6.75 -21.82
C SER A 19 8.01 5.92 -20.65
N ILE A 20 7.80 4.60 -20.77
CA ILE A 20 7.26 3.79 -19.63
C ILE A 20 8.29 2.79 -19.10
N ALA A 21 9.12 2.20 -19.97
CA ALA A 21 10.00 1.08 -19.56
C ALA A 21 11.02 1.44 -18.45
N ASP A 22 11.36 2.72 -18.31
CA ASP A 22 12.36 3.21 -17.34
C ASP A 22 11.80 4.21 -16.31
N SER A 23 10.48 4.44 -16.25
CA SER A 23 9.88 5.44 -15.34
C SER A 23 10.21 5.15 -13.87
N HIS A 24 10.22 3.88 -13.46
CA HIS A 24 10.60 3.46 -12.11
C HIS A 24 12.05 3.79 -11.72
N LYS A 25 12.98 3.86 -12.68
CA LYS A 25 14.41 4.09 -12.39
C LYS A 25 14.70 5.48 -11.82
N ALA A 26 13.78 6.43 -12.05
CA ALA A 26 13.86 7.77 -11.47
C ALA A 26 13.33 7.83 -10.03
N ILE A 27 12.59 6.80 -9.59
CA ILE A 27 12.01 6.74 -8.25
C ILE A 27 13.10 6.30 -7.28
N ILE A 28 13.44 7.21 -6.37
CA ILE A 28 14.47 7.00 -5.35
C ILE A 28 13.79 7.19 -3.99
N SER A 29 13.86 6.17 -3.14
CA SER A 29 13.40 6.28 -1.76
C SER A 29 14.26 7.25 -0.97
N LYS A 30 13.62 8.04 -0.10
CA LYS A 30 14.28 8.88 0.90
C LYS A 30 14.29 8.25 2.29
N ALA A 31 13.72 7.06 2.45
CA ALA A 31 13.60 6.37 3.73
C ALA A 31 14.78 5.43 3.98
N SER A 32 14.89 4.94 5.22
CA SER A 32 15.90 3.96 5.62
C SER A 32 15.43 2.51 5.52
N GLY A 33 14.12 2.26 5.39
CA GLY A 33 13.54 0.91 5.49
C GLY A 33 13.47 0.34 6.92
N GLU A 34 13.73 1.17 7.92
CA GLU A 34 13.58 0.81 9.35
C GLU A 34 12.12 0.87 9.78
N VAL A 35 11.79 0.17 10.87
CA VAL A 35 10.42 0.15 11.42
C VAL A 35 9.96 1.55 11.82
N VAL A 36 8.72 1.89 11.43
CA VAL A 36 8.02 3.13 11.81
C VAL A 36 6.86 2.79 12.72
N ASP A 37 6.87 3.31 13.95
CA ASP A 37 5.91 2.96 15.01
C ASP A 37 5.11 4.15 15.57
N ASN A 38 5.40 5.35 15.08
CA ASN A 38 4.82 6.62 15.55
C ASN A 38 3.71 7.16 14.64
N ILE A 39 3.15 6.32 13.78
CA ILE A 39 2.05 6.66 12.87
C ILE A 39 0.89 5.74 13.19
N THR A 40 -0.25 6.31 13.57
CA THR A 40 -1.51 5.56 13.66
C THR A 40 -2.19 5.57 12.31
N ALA A 41 -2.52 4.38 11.80
CA ALA A 41 -3.28 4.26 10.56
C ALA A 41 -4.66 4.90 10.73
N ARG A 42 -5.11 5.64 9.71
CA ARG A 42 -6.44 6.24 9.71
C ARG A 42 -7.36 5.28 8.99
N GLY A 43 -8.10 4.49 9.76
CA GLY A 43 -9.10 3.59 9.19
C GLY A 43 -10.29 4.29 8.52
N THR A 44 -10.22 5.58 8.19
CA THR A 44 -11.34 6.36 7.69
C THR A 44 -11.30 6.46 6.16
N GLY A 45 -12.35 5.97 5.51
CA GLY A 45 -12.62 6.10 4.07
C GLY A 45 -14.07 5.69 3.81
N GLY A 46 -14.71 6.21 2.76
CA GLY A 46 -16.16 6.04 2.54
C GLY A 46 -16.68 4.59 2.41
N THR A 47 -15.77 3.63 2.26
CA THR A 47 -16.04 2.17 2.20
C THR A 47 -15.30 1.37 3.27
N SER A 48 -14.70 2.04 4.26
CA SER A 48 -13.90 1.36 5.27
C SER A 48 -14.76 0.47 6.18
N PRO A 49 -14.34 -0.78 6.49
CA PRO A 49 -15.03 -1.64 7.44
C PRO A 49 -14.83 -1.22 8.91
N PHE A 50 -14.06 -0.16 9.15
CA PHE A 50 -13.74 0.37 10.48
C PHE A 50 -13.98 1.88 10.47
N ASP A 51 -14.62 2.41 11.50
CA ASP A 51 -15.05 3.82 11.58
C ASP A 51 -14.04 4.72 12.31
N GLY A 52 -12.97 4.14 12.86
CA GLY A 52 -11.94 4.86 13.62
C GLY A 52 -12.01 4.64 15.13
N THR A 53 -12.96 3.86 15.64
CA THR A 53 -13.14 3.59 17.07
C THR A 53 -13.43 2.11 17.35
N VAL A 54 -12.94 1.60 18.48
CA VAL A 54 -13.21 0.23 18.94
C VAL A 54 -14.17 0.27 20.12
N ASP A 55 -15.47 0.24 19.82
CA ASP A 55 -16.55 0.27 20.81
C ASP A 55 -17.21 -1.11 21.01
N ASN A 56 -16.94 -2.06 20.11
CA ASN A 56 -17.41 -3.44 20.17
C ASN A 56 -16.46 -4.41 19.45
N LYS A 57 -16.65 -5.72 19.66
CA LYS A 57 -15.74 -6.75 19.15
C LYS A 57 -15.72 -6.83 17.61
N SER A 58 -16.81 -6.43 16.95
CA SER A 58 -16.87 -6.44 15.48
C SER A 58 -16.00 -5.34 14.85
N ASP A 59 -15.65 -4.30 15.60
CA ASP A 59 -14.71 -3.27 15.14
C ASP A 59 -13.29 -3.84 15.03
N LEU A 60 -12.90 -4.75 15.93
CA LEU A 60 -11.63 -5.48 15.85
C LEU A 60 -11.60 -6.44 14.64
N ASP A 61 -12.71 -7.10 14.34
CA ASP A 61 -12.83 -7.85 13.08
C ASP A 61 -12.75 -6.91 11.86
N GLY A 62 -13.27 -5.69 11.98
CA GLY A 62 -13.13 -4.61 11.01
C GLY A 62 -11.66 -4.25 10.77
N LEU A 63 -10.85 -4.12 11.84
CA LEU A 63 -9.41 -3.89 11.74
C LEU A 63 -8.68 -5.03 11.02
N VAL A 64 -9.01 -6.29 11.31
CA VAL A 64 -8.41 -7.45 10.63
C VAL A 64 -8.73 -7.42 9.14
N LYS A 65 -9.99 -7.12 8.76
CA LYS A 65 -10.38 -6.97 7.35
C LYS A 65 -9.68 -5.80 6.67
N LEU A 66 -9.50 -4.69 7.38
CA LEU A 66 -8.82 -3.50 6.87
C LEU A 66 -7.32 -3.75 6.67
N ALA A 67 -6.69 -4.53 7.56
CA ALA A 67 -5.31 -4.97 7.41
C ALA A 67 -5.11 -5.81 6.13
N TRP A 68 -6.04 -6.73 5.85
CA TRP A 68 -6.07 -7.46 4.58
C TRP A 68 -6.28 -6.53 3.38
N GLY A 69 -7.21 -5.59 3.49
CA GLY A 69 -7.61 -4.68 2.41
C GLY A 69 -8.77 -5.20 1.57
N ASP A 70 -9.18 -4.42 0.57
CA ASP A 70 -10.26 -4.79 -0.34
C ASP A 70 -9.72 -5.55 -1.56
N GLY A 71 -9.97 -6.86 -1.59
CA GLY A 71 -9.56 -7.73 -2.70
C GLY A 71 -10.22 -7.40 -4.04
N TRP A 72 -11.37 -6.72 -4.06
CA TRP A 72 -12.05 -6.33 -5.32
C TRP A 72 -11.33 -5.22 -6.08
N LEU A 73 -10.55 -4.39 -5.38
CA LEU A 73 -9.78 -3.32 -5.99
C LEU A 73 -8.41 -3.81 -6.52
N GLY A 74 -8.09 -5.09 -6.32
CA GLY A 74 -6.72 -5.57 -6.28
C GLY A 74 -6.02 -5.00 -5.05
N LEU A 75 -5.17 -5.79 -4.38
CA LEU A 75 -4.48 -5.30 -3.18
C LEU A 75 -3.48 -4.17 -3.49
N HIS A 76 -3.30 -3.81 -4.77
CA HIS A 76 -2.57 -2.63 -5.24
C HIS A 76 -3.30 -1.30 -4.98
N ARG A 77 -4.63 -1.30 -4.77
CA ARG A 77 -5.44 -0.04 -4.72
C ARG A 77 -6.16 0.22 -3.41
N GLY A 78 -6.12 -0.72 -2.47
CA GLY A 78 -6.73 -0.59 -1.14
C GLY A 78 -5.88 0.16 -0.10
N HIS A 79 -4.95 1.03 -0.50
CA HIS A 79 -3.95 1.62 0.41
C HIS A 79 -4.46 2.76 1.27
N ALA A 80 -5.58 3.40 0.93
CA ALA A 80 -6.03 4.63 1.60
C ALA A 80 -5.96 4.57 3.15
N PRO A 81 -6.38 3.48 3.83
CA PRO A 81 -6.30 3.43 5.29
C PRO A 81 -4.88 3.35 5.88
N ILE A 82 -3.91 2.87 5.09
CA ILE A 82 -2.51 2.65 5.49
C ILE A 82 -1.52 3.54 4.71
N GLU A 83 -2.02 4.46 3.87
CA GLU A 83 -1.23 5.22 2.90
C GLU A 83 -0.12 6.01 3.58
N GLU A 84 -0.41 6.65 4.72
CA GLU A 84 0.58 7.45 5.46
C GLU A 84 1.72 6.59 6.02
N VAL A 85 1.42 5.35 6.43
CA VAL A 85 2.45 4.40 6.89
C VAL A 85 3.32 3.97 5.71
N LEU A 86 2.70 3.68 4.56
CA LEU A 86 3.42 3.29 3.35
C LEU A 86 4.33 4.43 2.84
N LYS A 87 3.82 5.66 2.78
CA LYS A 87 4.61 6.84 2.38
C LYS A 87 5.77 7.09 3.31
N ALA A 88 5.55 6.97 4.63
CA ALA A 88 6.61 7.15 5.61
C ALA A 88 7.68 6.05 5.51
N PHE A 89 7.26 4.79 5.41
CA PHE A 89 8.17 3.65 5.36
C PHE A 89 8.95 3.58 4.04
N LEU A 90 8.27 3.73 2.91
CA LEU A 90 8.88 3.64 1.58
C LEU A 90 9.57 4.95 1.17
N GLY A 91 9.24 6.09 1.78
CA GLY A 91 9.86 7.38 1.47
C GLY A 91 9.58 7.89 0.05
N ILE A 92 8.46 7.46 -0.54
CA ILE A 92 7.98 7.83 -1.88
C ILE A 92 6.52 8.29 -1.83
N SER A 93 6.02 8.95 -2.88
CA SER A 93 4.61 9.32 -2.99
C SER A 93 3.71 8.12 -3.30
N HIS A 94 2.40 8.30 -3.14
CA HIS A 94 1.42 7.28 -3.51
C HIS A 94 1.44 7.01 -5.02
N GLU A 95 1.60 8.03 -5.85
CA GLU A 95 1.70 7.90 -7.30
C GLU A 95 2.98 7.15 -7.71
N GLU A 96 4.11 7.44 -7.08
CA GLU A 96 5.37 6.71 -7.31
C GLU A 96 5.22 5.22 -6.94
N MET A 97 4.52 4.92 -5.84
CA MET A 97 4.19 3.56 -5.45
C MET A 97 3.32 2.87 -6.53
N HIS A 98 2.32 3.55 -7.09
CA HIS A 98 1.52 3.00 -8.19
C HIS A 98 2.34 2.73 -9.45
N VAL A 99 3.33 3.57 -9.80
CA VAL A 99 4.23 3.28 -10.93
C VAL A 99 4.97 1.96 -10.68
N LEU A 100 5.51 1.75 -9.48
CA LEU A 100 6.20 0.50 -9.15
C LEU A 100 5.25 -0.71 -9.17
N MET A 101 4.05 -0.56 -8.62
CA MET A 101 3.15 -1.69 -8.44
C MET A 101 2.30 -2.03 -9.68
N GLU A 102 1.83 -1.03 -10.41
CA GLU A 102 0.94 -1.22 -11.56
C GLU A 102 1.71 -1.30 -12.89
N ASP A 103 2.68 -0.41 -13.12
CA ASP A 103 3.41 -0.37 -14.40
C ASP A 103 4.56 -1.40 -14.43
N HIS A 104 5.03 -1.83 -13.26
CA HIS A 104 6.16 -2.75 -13.11
C HIS A 104 5.84 -4.04 -12.33
N ASP A 105 4.56 -4.30 -12.05
CA ASP A 105 4.06 -5.56 -11.49
C ASP A 105 4.76 -5.97 -10.18
N LEU A 106 5.13 -4.99 -9.36
CA LEU A 106 5.68 -5.22 -8.04
C LEU A 106 4.56 -5.28 -7.00
N ASN A 107 4.58 -6.27 -6.12
CA ASN A 107 3.82 -6.18 -4.88
C ASN A 107 4.57 -5.32 -3.84
N LEU A 108 4.01 -5.15 -2.64
CA LEU A 108 4.66 -4.36 -1.59
C LEU A 108 6.00 -4.96 -1.14
N ALA A 109 6.10 -6.28 -1.05
CA ALA A 109 7.37 -6.94 -0.73
C ALA A 109 8.46 -6.65 -1.78
N LYS A 110 8.16 -6.86 -3.07
CA LYS A 110 9.07 -6.56 -4.17
C LYS A 110 9.39 -5.06 -4.28
N THR A 111 8.45 -4.20 -3.91
CA THR A 111 8.68 -2.74 -3.80
C THR A 111 9.68 -2.41 -2.69
N CYS A 112 9.61 -3.10 -1.55
CA CYS A 112 10.62 -2.98 -0.49
C CYS A 112 11.99 -3.46 -0.99
N GLU A 113 12.04 -4.64 -1.60
CA GLU A 113 13.27 -5.23 -2.15
C GLU A 113 13.92 -4.35 -3.22
N TYR A 114 13.11 -3.67 -4.05
CA TYR A 114 13.59 -2.71 -5.06
C TYR A 114 14.43 -1.58 -4.43
N PHE A 115 14.08 -1.16 -3.21
CA PHE A 115 14.84 -0.16 -2.44
C PHE A 115 15.88 -0.78 -1.49
N GLY A 116 15.99 -2.11 -1.44
CA GLY A 116 16.86 -2.82 -0.50
C GLY A 116 16.33 -2.84 0.94
N PHE A 117 15.02 -2.67 1.12
CA PHE A 117 14.36 -2.72 2.43
C PHE A 117 13.83 -4.12 2.73
N GLU A 118 13.85 -4.51 4.00
CA GLU A 118 13.29 -5.79 4.46
C GLU A 118 11.75 -5.71 4.51
N PRO A 119 11.01 -6.54 3.76
CA PRO A 119 9.54 -6.52 3.78
C PRO A 119 8.93 -6.77 5.16
N GLU A 120 9.62 -7.52 6.03
CA GLU A 120 9.18 -7.75 7.41
C GLU A 120 9.16 -6.46 8.25
N ASN A 121 10.03 -5.49 7.96
CA ASN A 121 9.99 -4.18 8.63
C ASN A 121 8.75 -3.39 8.23
N LEU A 122 8.28 -3.54 6.98
CA LEU A 122 7.01 -2.96 6.55
C LEU A 122 5.84 -3.60 7.31
N ILE A 123 5.80 -4.93 7.41
CA ILE A 123 4.76 -5.65 8.16
C ILE A 123 4.74 -5.20 9.63
N ALA A 124 5.91 -5.05 10.25
CA ALA A 124 6.04 -4.56 11.61
C ALA A 124 5.50 -3.13 11.76
N SER A 125 5.83 -2.23 10.82
CA SER A 125 5.36 -0.83 10.82
C SER A 125 3.85 -0.74 10.66
N LEU A 126 3.28 -1.50 9.72
CA LEU A 126 1.83 -1.58 9.50
C LEU A 126 1.12 -2.13 10.74
N THR A 127 1.66 -3.19 11.35
CA THR A 127 1.09 -3.78 12.56
C THR A 127 1.14 -2.78 13.73
N ALA A 128 2.28 -2.13 13.94
CA ALA A 128 2.47 -1.11 14.99
C ALA A 128 1.44 0.02 14.87
N SER A 129 1.11 0.43 13.64
CA SER A 129 0.13 1.48 13.38
C SER A 129 -1.31 1.16 13.81
N PHE A 130 -1.62 -0.12 14.07
CA PHE A 130 -2.95 -0.59 14.51
C PHE A 130 -2.99 -0.94 16.00
N VAL A 131 -1.83 -1.15 16.64
CA VAL A 131 -1.74 -1.46 18.08
C VAL A 131 -2.50 -0.46 18.96
N PRO A 132 -2.45 0.88 18.72
CA PRO A 132 -3.24 1.83 19.50
C PRO A 132 -4.75 1.56 19.46
N LEU A 133 -5.29 1.12 18.31
CA LEU A 133 -6.72 0.82 18.15
C LEU A 133 -7.09 -0.47 18.89
N VAL A 134 -6.23 -1.49 18.85
CA VAL A 134 -6.43 -2.71 19.66
C VAL A 134 -6.41 -2.38 21.15
N LYS A 135 -5.49 -1.51 21.61
CA LYS A 135 -5.41 -1.07 23.00
C LYS A 135 -6.64 -0.24 23.41
N GLN A 136 -7.18 0.58 22.53
CA GLN A 136 -8.45 1.28 22.76
C GLN A 136 -9.57 0.29 23.09
N GLY A 137 -9.61 -0.89 22.46
CA GLY A 137 -10.57 -1.93 22.81
C GLY A 137 -10.45 -2.43 24.27
N THR A 138 -9.24 -2.42 24.85
CA THR A 138 -9.08 -2.71 26.28
C THR A 138 -9.57 -1.56 27.15
N GLU A 139 -9.25 -0.32 26.78
CA GLU A 139 -9.66 0.90 27.49
C GLU A 139 -11.20 1.05 27.50
N ASN A 140 -11.85 0.66 26.41
CA ASN A 140 -13.30 0.68 26.23
C ASN A 140 -14.01 -0.56 26.82
N GLY A 141 -13.26 -1.55 27.35
CA GLY A 141 -13.83 -2.78 27.91
C GLY A 141 -14.41 -3.75 26.89
N VAL A 142 -14.00 -3.65 25.62
CA VAL A 142 -14.41 -4.54 24.52
C VAL A 142 -13.67 -5.88 24.57
N ILE A 143 -12.40 -5.84 24.97
CA ILE A 143 -11.53 -7.00 25.16
C ILE A 143 -10.76 -6.86 26.47
N ASN A 144 -10.26 -7.98 26.96
CA ASN A 144 -9.34 -8.00 28.09
C ASN A 144 -7.88 -7.82 27.63
N ALA A 145 -6.99 -7.47 28.56
CA ALA A 145 -5.57 -7.22 28.26
C ALA A 145 -4.83 -8.45 27.73
N ASP A 146 -5.26 -9.66 28.09
CA ASP A 146 -4.72 -10.93 27.60
C ASP A 146 -5.13 -11.25 26.14
N GLU A 147 -6.18 -10.61 25.63
CA GLU A 147 -6.62 -10.77 24.22
C GLU A 147 -5.84 -9.87 23.25
N VAL A 148 -5.10 -8.86 23.75
CA VAL A 148 -4.43 -7.85 22.90
C VAL A 148 -3.44 -8.50 21.93
N GLU A 149 -2.57 -9.39 22.43
CA GLU A 149 -1.55 -10.06 21.63
C GLU A 149 -2.20 -10.90 20.52
N THR A 150 -3.25 -11.66 20.85
CA THR A 150 -4.01 -12.45 19.87
C THR A 150 -4.61 -11.60 18.74
N TRP A 151 -5.11 -10.40 19.05
CA TRP A 151 -5.65 -9.50 18.03
C TRP A 151 -4.54 -8.88 17.17
N VAL A 152 -3.42 -8.50 17.77
CA VAL A 152 -2.25 -7.98 17.05
C VAL A 152 -1.69 -9.04 16.10
N GLU A 153 -1.57 -10.30 16.53
CA GLU A 153 -1.11 -11.41 15.68
C GLU A 153 -2.03 -11.65 14.47
N LYS A 154 -3.36 -11.58 14.65
CA LYS A 154 -4.32 -11.68 13.54
C LYS A 154 -4.13 -10.57 12.51
N ILE A 155 -3.99 -9.34 12.99
CA ILE A 155 -3.73 -8.16 12.13
C ILE A 155 -2.41 -8.33 11.38
N GLN A 156 -1.35 -8.73 12.08
CA GLN A 156 -0.03 -8.96 11.48
C GLN A 156 -0.08 -10.06 10.40
N SER A 157 -0.82 -11.14 10.64
CA SER A 157 -1.01 -12.22 9.67
C SER A 157 -1.67 -11.70 8.39
N GLU A 158 -2.71 -10.86 8.50
CA GLU A 158 -3.35 -10.27 7.33
C GLU A 158 -2.45 -9.27 6.59
N PHE A 159 -1.65 -8.47 7.32
CA PHE A 159 -0.64 -7.63 6.69
C PHE A 159 0.43 -8.44 5.96
N ARG A 160 0.89 -9.56 6.53
CA ARG A 160 1.83 -10.46 5.86
C ARG A 160 1.22 -10.97 4.55
N ARG A 161 -0.03 -11.46 4.59
CA ARG A 161 -0.72 -11.91 3.37
C ARG A 161 -0.80 -10.79 2.34
N ARG A 162 -1.13 -9.57 2.75
CA ARG A 162 -1.25 -8.41 1.87
C ARG A 162 0.09 -7.99 1.24
N VAL A 163 1.15 -7.90 2.05
CA VAL A 163 2.47 -7.44 1.61
C VAL A 163 3.07 -8.39 0.57
N TYR A 164 2.85 -9.69 0.73
CA TYR A 164 3.34 -10.73 -0.17
C TYR A 164 2.30 -11.18 -1.22
N TRP A 165 1.16 -10.50 -1.36
CA TRP A 165 0.16 -10.88 -2.35
C TRP A 165 0.68 -10.71 -3.78
N GLU A 166 0.35 -11.63 -4.70
CA GLU A 166 0.88 -11.65 -6.06
C GLU A 166 -0.19 -11.62 -7.17
N GLY A 167 -1.46 -11.34 -6.84
CA GLY A 167 -2.59 -11.46 -7.78
C GLY A 167 -3.46 -12.67 -7.51
#